data_AF-A0A9P9R7W1-F1
#
_entry.id   AF-A0A9P9R7W1-F1
#
_cell.length_a   1.000
_cell.length_b   1.000
_cell.length_c   1.000
_cell.angle_alpha   90.00
_cell.angle_beta   90.00
_cell.angle_gamma   90.00
#
_symmetry.space_group_name_H-M   'P 1'
#
loop_
_entity.id
_entity.type
_entity.pdbx_description
1 polymer ?
#
loop_
_entity_poly.entity_id
_entity_poly.type
_entity_poly.pdbx_seq_one_letter_code
_entity_poly.pdbx_strand_id
1 'polypeptide(L)'
;MPCTRCFRAGTGEKCLISPDSSRCSEYMRKRKPCNGTQVASSLSILMKQEKKLEVDEDEASDDLLKLYEEMAALQSRLAAAAGRLSYIRKIRARVKEKRSEAMHRGLQEVKKEDGILSILDAYKDAVVRDL
;
A
#
# COMPACT_ATOMS: atom_id res chain seq x y z
N MET A 1 34.16 -27.98 21.82
CA MET A 1 34.38 -26.66 21.20
C MET A 1 35.70 -26.10 21.72
N PRO A 2 36.66 -25.71 20.86
CA PRO A 2 37.93 -25.17 21.32
C PRO A 2 37.74 -23.79 21.97
N CYS A 3 38.55 -23.47 22.98
CA CYS A 3 38.61 -22.09 23.49
C CYS A 3 39.21 -21.16 22.43
N THR A 4 38.95 -19.86 22.55
CA THR A 4 39.31 -18.86 21.51
C THR A 4 40.79 -18.88 21.14
N ARG A 5 41.70 -19.11 22.10
CA ARG A 5 43.13 -19.11 21.82
C ARG A 5 43.61 -20.40 21.17
N CYS A 6 43.08 -21.55 21.59
CA CYS A 6 43.41 -22.82 20.91
C CYS A 6 42.91 -22.79 19.46
N PHE A 7 41.75 -22.18 19.21
CA PHE A 7 41.26 -21.91 17.86
C PHE A 7 42.21 -21.00 17.08
N ARG A 8 42.55 -19.82 17.64
CA ARG A 8 43.48 -18.86 16.99
C ARG A 8 44.90 -19.39 16.76
N ALA A 9 45.36 -20.32 17.60
CA ALA A 9 46.68 -20.94 17.48
C ALA A 9 46.71 -22.15 16.51
N GLY A 10 45.59 -22.48 15.86
CA GLY A 10 45.50 -23.65 14.97
C GLY A 10 45.55 -24.99 15.70
N THR A 11 45.46 -25.01 17.04
CA THR A 11 45.53 -26.21 17.86
C THR A 11 44.16 -26.59 18.44
N GLY A 12 43.09 -26.25 17.72
CA GLY A 12 41.71 -26.40 18.18
C GLY A 12 41.33 -27.86 18.46
N GLU A 13 41.78 -28.78 17.62
CA GLU A 13 41.53 -30.23 17.74
C GLU A 13 42.15 -30.83 19.02
N LYS A 14 43.22 -30.23 19.53
CA LYS A 14 43.90 -30.65 20.78
C LYS A 14 43.33 -29.98 22.03
N CYS A 15 42.32 -29.11 21.88
CA CYS A 15 41.71 -28.37 22.98
C CYS A 15 40.68 -29.23 23.72
N LEU A 16 41.16 -30.05 24.64
CA LEU A 16 40.32 -30.91 25.49
C LEU A 16 40.08 -30.23 26.84
N ILE A 17 38.80 -30.02 27.18
CA ILE A 17 38.37 -29.55 28.52
C ILE A 17 38.33 -30.76 29.44
N SER A 18 38.95 -30.65 30.62
CA SER A 18 38.94 -31.73 31.61
C SER A 18 37.56 -31.85 32.26
N PRO A 19 37.07 -33.05 32.62
CA PRO A 19 35.78 -33.21 33.30
C PRO A 19 35.69 -32.38 34.60
N ASP A 20 36.79 -32.32 35.34
CA ASP A 20 36.87 -31.65 36.65
C ASP A 20 37.31 -30.17 36.57
N SER A 21 37.35 -29.58 35.38
CA SER A 21 37.83 -28.20 35.20
C SER A 21 37.13 -27.46 34.08
N SER A 22 36.84 -26.17 34.28
CA SER A 22 36.39 -25.27 33.22
C SER A 22 37.48 -24.89 32.21
N ARG A 23 38.70 -25.44 32.36
CA ARG A 23 39.88 -25.08 31.58
C ARG A 23 40.34 -26.24 30.71
N CYS A 24 40.82 -25.92 29.51
CA CYS A 24 41.43 -26.94 28.66
C CYS A 24 42.83 -27.33 29.16
N SER A 25 43.27 -28.53 28.81
CA SER A 25 44.55 -29.13 29.22
C SER A 25 45.76 -28.22 28.98
N GLU A 26 45.83 -27.55 27.83
CA GLU A 26 46.86 -26.56 27.49
C GLU A 26 46.88 -25.35 28.46
N TYR A 27 45.70 -24.90 28.88
CA TYR A 27 45.55 -23.75 29.77
C TYR A 27 45.76 -24.10 31.25
N MET A 28 45.44 -25.34 31.63
CA MET A 28 45.80 -25.90 32.94
C MET A 28 47.33 -25.93 33.09
N ARG A 29 48.04 -26.46 32.08
CA ARG A 29 49.52 -26.50 32.06
C ARG A 29 50.15 -25.10 32.12
N LYS A 30 49.59 -24.13 31.38
CA LYS A 30 50.13 -22.76 31.29
C LYS A 30 49.65 -21.81 32.40
N ARG A 31 48.82 -22.29 33.34
CA ARG A 31 48.19 -21.48 34.41
C ARG A 31 47.46 -20.20 33.92
N LYS A 32 46.95 -20.18 32.68
CA LYS A 32 46.18 -19.05 32.13
C LYS A 32 44.64 -19.24 32.24
N PRO A 33 43.83 -18.17 32.22
CA PRO A 33 42.36 -18.30 32.20
C PRO A 33 41.86 -18.82 30.85
N CYS A 34 41.06 -19.89 30.86
CA CYS A 34 40.46 -20.49 29.67
C CYS A 34 39.00 -20.07 29.55
N ASN A 35 38.56 -19.68 28.36
CA ASN A 35 37.18 -19.27 28.09
C ASN A 35 36.37 -20.35 27.34
N GLY A 36 36.81 -21.61 27.32
CA GLY A 36 36.15 -22.69 26.58
C GLY A 36 34.67 -22.88 26.96
N THR A 37 34.36 -22.91 28.26
CA THR A 37 32.97 -22.98 28.75
C THR A 37 32.16 -21.74 28.35
N GLN A 38 32.78 -20.54 28.38
CA GLN A 38 32.12 -19.31 27.95
C GLN A 38 31.77 -19.36 26.46
N VAL A 39 32.68 -19.81 25.60
CA VAL A 39 32.45 -19.97 24.15
C VAL A 39 31.25 -20.89 23.88
N ALA A 40 31.15 -22.03 24.58
CA ALA A 40 30.01 -22.93 24.42
C ALA A 40 28.69 -22.30 24.88
N SER A 41 28.69 -21.59 26.01
CA SER A 41 27.50 -20.89 26.51
C SER A 41 27.07 -19.75 25.59
N SER A 42 28.03 -18.98 25.05
CA SER A 42 27.77 -17.90 24.10
C SER A 42 27.18 -18.44 22.80
N LEU A 43 27.68 -19.57 22.27
CA LEU A 43 27.08 -20.19 21.09
C LEU A 43 25.62 -20.57 21.34
N SER A 44 25.30 -21.19 22.48
CA SER A 44 23.91 -21.57 22.79
C SER A 44 22.98 -20.36 22.86
N ILE A 45 23.45 -19.23 23.38
CA ILE A 45 22.70 -17.96 23.40
C ILE A 45 22.50 -17.45 21.97
N LEU A 46 23.56 -17.42 21.16
CA LEU A 46 23.49 -16.96 19.77
C LEU A 46 22.53 -17.81 18.94
N MET A 47 22.57 -19.14 19.06
CA MET A 47 21.63 -20.03 18.35
C MET A 47 20.16 -19.79 18.76
N LYS A 48 19.90 -19.47 20.03
CA LYS A 48 18.55 -19.10 20.48
C LYS A 48 18.11 -17.75 19.92
N GLN A 49 19.03 -16.80 19.83
CA GLN A 49 18.76 -15.48 19.24
C GLN A 49 18.51 -15.60 17.74
N GLU A 50 19.32 -16.35 17.02
CA GLU A 50 19.17 -16.63 15.59
C GLU A 50 17.80 -17.24 15.31
N LYS A 51 17.42 -18.31 16.03
CA LYS A 51 16.09 -18.91 15.89
C LYS A 51 14.95 -17.94 16.17
N LYS A 52 15.12 -17.02 17.13
CA LYS A 52 14.12 -16.00 17.41
C LYS A 52 14.01 -15.02 16.24
N LEU A 53 15.16 -14.58 15.70
CA LEU A 53 15.19 -13.67 14.56
C LEU A 53 14.59 -14.30 13.31
N GLU A 54 14.79 -15.60 13.07
CA GLU A 54 14.14 -16.32 11.97
C GLU A 54 12.61 -16.23 12.08
N VAL A 55 12.06 -16.47 13.27
CA VAL A 55 10.60 -16.34 13.51
C VAL A 55 10.13 -14.89 13.35
N ASP A 56 10.85 -13.93 13.94
CA ASP A 56 10.51 -12.51 13.83
C ASP A 56 10.58 -12.03 12.35
N GLU A 57 11.49 -12.58 11.54
CA GLU A 57 11.63 -12.29 10.10
C GLU A 57 10.48 -12.89 9.28
N ASP A 58 10.10 -14.14 9.56
CA ASP A 58 8.94 -14.79 8.93
C ASP A 58 7.64 -14.02 9.23
N GLU A 59 7.42 -13.65 10.50
CA GLU A 59 6.25 -12.86 10.91
C GLU A 59 6.21 -11.48 10.22
N ALA A 60 7.35 -10.78 10.16
CA ALA A 60 7.44 -9.49 9.48
C ALA A 60 7.21 -9.62 7.96
N SER A 61 7.64 -10.72 7.36
CA SER A 61 7.45 -11.01 5.94
C SER A 61 5.97 -11.27 5.62
N ASP A 62 5.28 -12.04 6.46
CA ASP A 62 3.84 -12.28 6.33
C ASP A 62 3.02 -11.00 6.48
N ASP A 63 3.37 -10.14 7.44
CA ASP A 63 2.68 -8.86 7.62
C ASP A 63 2.91 -7.92 6.43
N LEU A 64 4.12 -7.91 5.87
CA LEU A 64 4.41 -7.15 4.65
C LEU A 64 3.57 -7.65 3.46
N LEU A 65 3.41 -8.96 3.29
CA LEU A 65 2.58 -9.55 2.24
C LEU A 65 1.11 -9.13 2.38
N LYS A 66 0.54 -9.21 3.60
CA LYS A 66 -0.84 -8.76 3.86
C LYS A 66 -1.02 -7.29 3.49
N LEU A 67 -0.07 -6.43 3.83
CA LEU A 67 -0.13 -5.01 3.47
C LEU A 67 -0.09 -4.80 1.95
N TYR A 68 0.71 -5.57 1.21
CA TYR A 68 0.70 -5.51 -0.25
C TYR A 68 -0.65 -5.92 -0.86
N GLU A 69 -1.29 -6.96 -0.32
CA GLU A 69 -2.62 -7.40 -0.75
C GLU A 69 -3.68 -6.32 -0.48
N GLU A 70 -3.66 -5.73 0.72
CA GLU A 70 -4.56 -4.62 1.07
C GLU A 70 -4.35 -3.41 0.15
N MET A 71 -3.09 -3.06 -0.13
CA MET A 71 -2.76 -1.99 -1.07
C MET A 71 -3.31 -2.27 -2.48
N ALA A 72 -3.16 -3.50 -2.99
CA ALA A 72 -3.70 -3.88 -4.31
C ALA A 72 -5.23 -3.80 -4.35
N ALA A 73 -5.90 -4.22 -3.28
CA ALA A 73 -7.35 -4.10 -3.15
C ALA A 73 -7.81 -2.64 -3.11
N LEU A 74 -7.10 -1.78 -2.36
CA LEU A 74 -7.37 -0.35 -2.30
C LEU A 74 -7.14 0.35 -3.65
N GLN A 75 -6.06 0.01 -4.35
CA GLN A 75 -5.78 0.54 -5.70
C GLN A 75 -6.88 0.15 -6.69
N SER A 76 -7.36 -1.10 -6.64
CA SER A 76 -8.47 -1.55 -7.48
C SER A 76 -9.76 -0.79 -7.20
N ARG A 77 -10.08 -0.56 -5.92
CA ARG A 77 -11.24 0.25 -5.50
C ARG A 77 -11.11 1.71 -5.94
N LEU A 78 -9.92 2.28 -5.82
CA LEU A 78 -9.63 3.65 -6.27
C LEU A 78 -9.85 3.79 -7.78
N ALA A 79 -9.33 2.86 -8.58
CA ALA A 79 -9.51 2.84 -10.03
C ALA A 79 -11.00 2.76 -10.42
N ALA A 80 -11.76 1.87 -9.77
CA ALA A 80 -13.20 1.74 -10.00
C ALA A 80 -13.97 3.03 -9.65
N ALA A 81 -13.66 3.64 -8.50
CA ALA A 81 -14.28 4.89 -8.07
C ALA A 81 -13.96 6.06 -9.03
N ALA A 82 -12.70 6.17 -9.45
CA ALA A 82 -12.26 7.17 -10.42
C ALA A 82 -12.95 6.99 -11.78
N GLY A 83 -13.06 5.75 -12.27
CA GLY A 83 -13.77 5.41 -13.49
C GLY A 83 -15.25 5.81 -13.42
N ARG A 84 -15.94 5.47 -12.31
CA ARG A 84 -17.34 5.84 -12.07
C ARG A 84 -17.52 7.36 -12.05
N LEU A 85 -16.63 8.10 -11.38
CA LEU A 85 -16.68 9.56 -11.33
C LEU A 85 -16.51 10.18 -12.72
N SER A 86 -15.54 9.68 -13.51
CA SER A 86 -15.33 10.13 -14.89
C SER A 86 -16.58 9.91 -15.75
N TYR A 87 -17.19 8.73 -15.66
CA TYR A 87 -18.43 8.42 -16.37
C TYR A 87 -19.59 9.35 -15.98
N ILE A 88 -19.80 9.57 -14.68
CA ILE A 88 -20.83 10.50 -14.18
C ILE A 88 -20.59 11.92 -14.71
N ARG A 89 -19.34 12.39 -14.71
CA ARG A 89 -19.00 13.72 -15.26
C ARG A 89 -19.35 13.80 -16.76
N LYS A 90 -19.06 12.75 -17.52
CA LYS A 90 -19.40 12.68 -18.96
C LYS A 90 -20.91 12.71 -19.20
N ILE A 91 -21.68 11.95 -18.43
CA ILE A 91 -23.15 11.98 -18.51
C ILE A 91 -23.65 13.39 -18.15
N ARG A 92 -23.18 13.95 -17.04
CA ARG A 92 -23.61 15.28 -16.58
C ARG A 92 -23.37 16.36 -17.64
N ALA A 93 -22.22 16.32 -18.31
CA ALA A 93 -21.92 17.23 -19.41
C ALA A 93 -22.93 17.12 -20.55
N ARG A 94 -23.21 15.89 -21.02
CA ARG A 94 -24.20 15.62 -22.08
C ARG A 94 -25.61 16.03 -21.70
N VAL A 95 -26.02 15.80 -20.45
CA VAL A 95 -27.34 16.21 -19.95
C VAL A 95 -27.45 17.73 -19.93
N LYS A 96 -26.40 18.43 -19.49
CA LYS A 96 -26.37 19.90 -19.47
C LYS A 96 -26.47 20.48 -20.88
N GLU A 97 -25.76 19.89 -21.84
CA GLU A 97 -25.82 20.26 -23.25
C GLU A 97 -27.24 20.08 -23.82
N LYS A 98 -27.81 18.87 -23.69
CA LYS A 98 -29.18 18.59 -24.15
C LYS A 98 -30.23 19.51 -23.51
N ARG A 99 -30.09 19.81 -22.22
CA ARG A 99 -30.97 20.76 -21.53
C ARG A 99 -30.88 22.15 -22.14
N SER A 100 -29.67 22.63 -22.42
CA SER A 100 -29.45 23.94 -23.05
C SER A 100 -30.09 23.99 -24.44
N GLU A 101 -29.92 22.94 -25.23
CA GLU A 101 -30.51 22.82 -26.55
C GLU A 101 -32.05 22.83 -26.49
N ALA A 102 -32.66 22.04 -25.61
CA ALA A 102 -34.11 22.01 -25.43
C ALA A 102 -34.66 23.37 -25.00
N MET A 103 -33.98 24.06 -24.08
CA MET A 103 -34.35 25.42 -23.66
C MET A 103 -34.27 26.42 -24.82
N HIS A 104 -33.23 26.32 -25.66
CA HIS A 104 -33.09 27.17 -26.83
C HIS A 104 -34.21 26.93 -27.86
N ARG A 105 -34.55 25.67 -28.13
CA ARG A 105 -35.65 25.30 -29.03
C ARG A 105 -36.99 25.85 -28.53
N GLY A 106 -37.32 25.64 -27.25
CA GLY A 106 -38.57 26.16 -26.68
C GLY A 106 -38.66 27.68 -26.75
N LEU A 107 -37.57 28.41 -26.48
CA LEU A 107 -37.55 29.87 -26.63
C LEU A 107 -37.73 30.33 -28.08
N GLN A 108 -37.26 29.56 -29.07
CA GLN A 108 -37.52 29.87 -30.47
C GLN A 108 -38.99 29.65 -30.86
N GLU A 109 -39.64 28.61 -30.33
CA GLU A 109 -41.05 28.33 -30.61
C GLU A 109 -41.96 29.40 -30.02
N VAL A 110 -41.77 29.77 -28.76
CA VAL A 110 -42.54 30.86 -28.11
C VAL A 110 -42.43 32.17 -28.89
N LYS A 111 -41.21 32.53 -29.35
CA LYS A 111 -41.01 33.73 -30.18
C LYS A 111 -41.76 33.68 -31.51
N LYS A 112 -41.91 32.50 -32.11
CA LYS A 112 -42.67 32.33 -33.35
C LYS A 112 -44.17 32.52 -33.08
N GLU A 113 -44.67 31.95 -31.99
CA GLU A 113 -46.06 32.10 -31.57
C GLU A 113 -46.42 33.56 -31.26
N ASP A 114 -45.58 34.27 -30.51
CA ASP A 114 -45.75 35.71 -30.23
C ASP A 114 -45.81 36.55 -31.52
N GLY A 115 -44.98 36.22 -32.51
CA GLY A 115 -45.00 36.86 -33.82
C GLY A 115 -46.31 36.63 -34.58
N ILE A 116 -46.89 35.42 -34.50
CA ILE A 116 -48.18 35.09 -35.13
C ILE A 116 -49.32 35.82 -34.41
N LEU A 117 -49.33 35.85 -33.08
CA LEU A 117 -50.33 36.59 -32.30
C LEU A 117 -50.31 38.08 -32.65
N SER A 118 -49.11 38.67 -32.74
CA SER A 118 -48.96 40.08 -33.12
C SER A 118 -49.51 40.38 -34.53
N ILE A 119 -49.35 39.45 -35.49
CA ILE A 119 -49.92 39.57 -36.84
C ILE A 119 -51.45 39.45 -36.80
N LEU A 120 -51.99 38.51 -36.02
CA LEU A 120 -53.43 38.31 -35.88
C LEU A 120 -54.11 39.53 -35.23
N ASP A 121 -53.50 40.10 -34.20
CA ASP A 121 -54.00 41.32 -33.55
C ASP A 121 -53.98 42.51 -34.52
N ALA A 122 -52.90 42.69 -35.29
CA ALA A 122 -52.83 43.74 -36.30
C ALA A 122 -53.90 43.58 -37.40
N TYR A 123 -54.19 42.35 -37.82
CA TYR A 123 -55.26 42.07 -38.78
C TYR A 123 -56.64 42.36 -38.21
N LYS A 124 -56.89 41.99 -36.95
CA LYS A 124 -58.15 42.29 -36.25
C LYS A 124 -58.37 43.80 -36.13
N ASP A 125 -57.34 44.56 -35.77
CA ASP A 125 -57.41 46.02 -35.64
C ASP A 125 -57.62 46.72 -36.99
N ALA A 126 -57.13 46.14 -38.10
CA ALA A 126 -57.42 46.65 -39.44
C ALA A 126 -58.91 46.44 -39.80
N VAL A 127 -59.42 45.22 -39.61
CA VAL A 127 -60.82 44.88 -39.91
C VAL A 127 -61.81 45.69 -39.07
N VAL A 128 -61.50 45.97 -37.81
CA VAL A 128 -62.35 46.79 -36.92
C VAL A 128 -62.36 48.27 -37.33
N ARG A 129 -61.29 48.77 -37.97
CA ARG A 129 -61.23 50.16 -38.47
C ARG A 129 -61.98 50.36 -39.80
N ASP A 130 -62.21 49.29 -40.55
CA ASP A 130 -62.90 49.31 -41.83
C ASP A 130 -64.44 49.13 -41.72
N LEU A 131 -64.97 49.01 -40.50
CA LEU A 131 -66.40 48.93 -40.15
C LEU A 131 -66.91 50.25 -39.54
#